data_AF-A0AAN8G4R9-F1
#
_entry.id   AF-A0AAN8G4R9-F1
#
_cell.length_a   1.000
_cell.length_b   1.000
_cell.length_c   1.000
_cell.angle_alpha   90.00
_cell.angle_beta   90.00
_cell.angle_gamma   90.00
#
_symmetry.space_group_name_H-M   'P 1'
#
loop_
_entity.id
_entity.type
_entity.pdbx_description
1 polymer ?
#
loop_
_entity_poly.entity_id
_entity_poly.type
_entity_poly.pdbx_seq_one_letter_code
_entity_poly.pdbx_strand_id
1 'polypeptide(L)'
;MGTDVIGGCYSPSGIVAMDSIPWFPRRIKDIDQFANRILSYGAELDSDHPGFKDPVYRERRKFFADIAFNYRYGDKIPRIEYTEQEVNTWRTVYNLYWFTIEFGICLQNGERKAYGAGLLSSFGELQYSLSDKPAVAPFDPHVTSTTEYPITEYQPKYFLADSFASAKNKLQAWASTIPRSFQVRYNAYTQRIEVLDRVSELQRMVREIKSEIITLEDALGKVAV
;
A
#
# COMPACT_ATOMS: atom_id res chain seq x y z
N MET A 1 30.18 37.74 -11.50
CA MET A 1 29.59 37.53 -10.17
C MET A 1 28.34 36.69 -10.40
N GLY A 2 28.29 35.36 -10.35
CA GLY A 2 29.08 34.42 -9.56
C GLY A 2 28.44 34.19 -8.20
N THR A 3 27.45 33.29 -8.12
CA THR A 3 27.34 32.17 -7.16
C THR A 3 26.11 31.30 -7.49
N ASP A 4 26.36 30.09 -8.01
CA ASP A 4 25.54 28.89 -7.81
C ASP A 4 25.35 28.62 -6.31
N VAL A 5 24.27 27.94 -5.90
CA VAL A 5 24.24 26.62 -5.21
C VAL A 5 22.78 26.31 -4.80
N ILE A 6 22.06 25.45 -5.55
CA ILE A 6 21.23 24.36 -4.97
C ILE A 6 21.28 23.18 -5.96
N GLY A 7 22.31 22.36 -5.83
CA GLY A 7 22.40 21.07 -6.52
C GLY A 7 21.45 20.07 -5.86
N GLY A 8 20.23 19.97 -6.39
CA GLY A 8 19.35 18.82 -6.15
C GLY A 8 19.72 17.70 -7.12
N CYS A 9 20.18 16.57 -6.62
CA CYS A 9 20.45 15.38 -7.42
C CYS A 9 19.13 14.78 -7.97
N TYR A 10 18.58 15.38 -9.02
CA TYR A 10 17.57 14.74 -9.85
C TYR A 10 18.29 13.81 -10.84
N SER A 11 18.10 12.50 -10.67
CA SER A 11 18.45 11.54 -11.72
C SER A 11 17.49 11.77 -12.90
N PRO A 12 17.97 11.76 -14.16
CA PRO A 12 17.12 11.98 -15.35
C PRO A 12 16.02 10.93 -15.56
N SER A 13 15.96 9.89 -14.72
CA SER A 13 15.12 8.70 -14.86
C SER A 13 13.90 8.66 -13.94
N GLY A 14 13.69 9.66 -13.06
CA GLY A 14 12.56 9.65 -12.11
C GLY A 14 12.61 8.51 -11.08
N ILE A 15 13.76 7.83 -10.95
CA ILE A 15 13.96 6.71 -10.05
C ILE A 15 14.42 7.26 -8.69
N VAL A 16 13.60 7.03 -7.65
CA VAL A 16 13.91 7.37 -6.26
C VAL A 16 15.04 6.47 -5.75
N ALA A 17 16.14 7.08 -5.29
CA ALA A 17 17.31 6.38 -4.74
C ALA A 17 16.94 5.56 -3.50
N MET A 18 17.64 4.44 -3.28
CA MET A 18 17.30 3.47 -2.23
C MET A 18 17.31 4.06 -0.80
N ASP A 19 18.15 5.08 -0.58
CA ASP A 19 18.33 5.75 0.72
C ASP A 19 17.22 6.76 1.07
N SER A 20 16.33 7.11 0.13
CA SER A 20 15.19 8.02 0.37
C SER A 20 13.84 7.31 0.45
N ILE A 21 13.85 5.98 0.54
CA ILE A 21 12.62 5.17 0.61
C ILE A 21 12.12 5.09 2.06
N PRO A 22 10.85 5.41 2.32
CA PRO A 22 10.25 5.23 3.64
C PRO A 22 10.40 3.79 4.11
N TRP A 23 10.83 3.61 5.35
CA TRP A 23 10.94 2.28 5.96
C TRP A 23 9.59 1.55 5.92
N PHE A 24 9.63 0.24 5.60
CA PHE A 24 8.47 -0.66 5.63
C PHE A 24 8.86 -2.01 6.26
N PRO A 25 7.92 -2.74 6.90
CA PRO A 25 8.22 -3.97 7.62
C PRO A 25 8.64 -5.08 6.65
N ARG A 26 9.72 -5.80 6.98
CA ARG A 26 10.22 -6.90 6.13
C ARG A 26 9.98 -8.28 6.71
N ARG A 27 9.68 -8.38 7.99
CA ARG A 27 9.32 -9.61 8.70
C ARG A 27 8.02 -9.40 9.43
N ILE A 28 7.26 -10.47 9.65
CA ILE A 28 6.00 -10.40 10.41
C ILE A 28 6.19 -9.73 11.78
N LYS A 29 7.27 -10.04 12.51
CA LYS A 29 7.60 -9.40 13.79
C LYS A 29 7.91 -7.90 13.70
N ASP A 30 8.25 -7.40 12.51
CA ASP A 30 8.46 -5.96 12.32
C ASP A 30 7.11 -5.22 12.35
N ILE A 31 5.97 -5.93 12.23
CA ILE A 31 4.63 -5.39 12.50
C ILE A 31 4.47 -5.06 13.99
N ASP A 32 5.15 -5.77 14.90
CA ASP A 32 5.16 -5.41 16.32
C ASP A 32 5.81 -4.04 16.54
N GLN A 33 6.66 -3.58 15.60
CA GLN A 33 7.07 -2.19 15.64
C GLN A 33 5.90 -1.27 15.37
N PHE A 34 4.94 -1.56 14.48
CA PHE A 34 3.71 -0.74 14.37
C PHE A 34 2.85 -0.83 15.63
N ALA A 35 2.69 -2.03 16.20
CA ALA A 35 1.89 -2.25 17.40
C ALA A 35 2.50 -1.56 18.65
N ASN A 36 3.84 -1.55 18.77
CA ASN A 36 4.57 -0.99 19.90
C ASN A 36 5.13 0.42 19.64
N ARG A 37 5.16 0.93 18.39
CA ARG A 37 5.55 2.31 18.03
C ARG A 37 4.53 3.36 18.44
N ILE A 38 3.38 2.94 18.95
CA ILE A 38 2.53 3.86 19.72
C ILE A 38 3.26 4.30 21.02
N LEU A 39 4.29 3.58 21.50
CA LEU A 39 4.79 3.79 22.87
C LEU A 39 6.32 3.89 23.11
N SER A 40 7.26 3.54 22.19
CA SER A 40 8.65 3.25 22.66
C SER A 40 9.89 3.74 21.90
N TYR A 41 9.83 4.43 20.74
CA TYR A 41 11.06 4.84 20.03
C TYR A 41 11.17 6.35 19.78
N GLY A 42 11.38 7.06 20.89
CA GLY A 42 11.64 8.50 21.03
C GLY A 42 12.94 9.02 20.42
N ALA A 43 14.06 8.29 20.57
CA ALA A 43 15.36 8.98 20.60
C ALA A 43 16.32 8.70 19.44
N GLU A 44 16.49 7.46 18.96
CA GLU A 44 17.54 7.17 17.97
C GLU A 44 17.13 6.07 16.96
N LEU A 45 17.51 6.26 15.69
CA LEU A 45 17.39 5.26 14.64
C LEU A 45 18.62 4.34 14.70
N ASP A 46 18.42 3.02 14.59
CA ASP A 46 19.53 2.07 14.43
C ASP A 46 20.38 2.42 13.19
N SER A 47 21.68 2.12 13.24
CA SER A 47 22.63 2.40 12.14
C SER A 47 22.22 1.79 10.80
N ASP A 48 21.43 0.71 10.84
CA ASP A 48 20.94 -0.02 9.67
C ASP A 48 19.59 0.53 9.14
N HIS A 49 19.07 1.60 9.75
CA HIS A 49 17.82 2.24 9.33
C HIS A 49 18.06 3.08 8.05
N PRO A 50 17.24 2.94 6.98
CA PRO A 50 17.46 3.66 5.71
C PRO A 50 17.50 5.18 5.87
N GLY A 51 16.60 5.72 6.69
CA GLY A 51 16.61 7.14 7.07
C GLY A 51 17.71 7.55 8.07
N PHE A 52 18.67 6.69 8.43
CA PHE A 52 19.75 7.04 9.37
C PHE A 52 20.66 8.15 8.83
N LYS A 53 20.81 8.24 7.50
CA LYS A 53 21.59 9.30 6.86
C LYS A 53 20.77 10.48 6.33
N ASP A 54 19.43 10.39 6.38
CA ASP A 54 18.54 11.47 5.93
C ASP A 54 18.22 12.41 7.12
N PRO A 55 18.79 13.62 7.16
CA PRO A 55 18.59 14.54 8.26
C PRO A 55 17.14 15.03 8.36
N VAL A 56 16.45 15.21 7.22
CA VAL A 56 15.06 15.69 7.18
C VAL A 56 14.13 14.62 7.73
N TYR A 57 14.32 13.37 7.31
CA TYR A 57 13.56 12.24 7.82
C TYR A 57 13.81 12.01 9.32
N ARG A 58 15.06 12.18 9.78
CA ARG A 58 15.42 12.05 11.21
C ARG A 58 14.78 13.11 12.07
N GLU A 59 14.83 14.37 11.66
CA GLU A 59 14.17 15.47 12.37
C GLU A 59 12.67 15.25 12.42
N ARG A 60 12.07 14.83 11.29
CA ARG A 60 10.64 14.55 11.21
C ARG A 60 10.22 13.40 12.12
N ARG A 61 11.01 12.32 12.18
CA ARG A 61 10.78 11.17 13.07
C ARG A 61 10.95 11.56 14.54
N LYS A 62 11.98 12.33 14.87
CA LYS A 62 12.21 12.85 16.23
C LYS A 62 11.02 13.70 16.69
N PHE A 63 10.51 14.57 15.83
CA PHE A 63 9.30 15.37 16.11
C PHE A 63 8.08 14.51 16.48
N PHE A 64 7.77 13.45 15.72
CA PHE A 64 6.67 12.55 16.06
C PHE A 64 6.89 11.83 17.40
N ALA A 65 8.13 11.43 17.65
CA ALA A 65 8.48 10.66 18.82
C ALA A 65 8.48 11.52 20.09
N ASP A 66 8.91 12.78 20.00
CA ASP A 66 8.80 13.77 21.07
C ASP A 66 7.33 14.07 21.40
N ILE A 67 6.45 14.16 20.40
CA ILE A 67 5.01 14.32 20.61
C ILE A 67 4.43 13.13 21.38
N ALA A 68 4.74 11.91 20.96
CA ALA A 68 4.24 10.70 21.61
C ALA A 68 4.79 10.55 23.04
N PHE A 69 6.07 10.86 23.25
CA PHE A 69 6.74 10.75 24.55
C PHE A 69 6.21 11.76 25.59
N ASN A 70 5.86 12.96 25.13
CA ASN A 70 5.38 14.03 26.01
C ASN A 70 3.87 14.01 26.25
N TYR A 71 3.10 13.21 25.50
CA TYR A 71 1.67 13.03 25.74
C TYR A 71 1.40 12.42 27.12
N ARG A 72 0.39 12.95 27.83
CA ARG A 72 -0.13 12.39 29.09
C ARG A 72 -1.61 12.07 28.94
N TYR A 73 -2.07 11.08 29.69
CA TYR A 73 -3.49 10.72 29.72
C TYR A 73 -4.34 11.92 30.15
N GLY A 74 -5.23 12.38 29.26
CA GLY A 74 -6.05 13.57 29.45
C GLY A 74 -5.68 14.75 28.53
N ASP A 75 -4.49 14.72 27.91
CA ASP A 75 -4.10 15.72 26.92
C ASP A 75 -4.91 15.55 25.63
N LYS A 76 -5.10 16.64 24.90
CA LYS A 76 -5.62 16.55 23.53
C LYS A 76 -4.50 16.06 22.62
N ILE A 77 -4.76 14.98 21.88
CA ILE A 77 -3.82 14.46 20.88
C ILE A 77 -3.49 15.60 19.90
N PRO A 78 -2.22 16.01 19.76
CA PRO A 78 -1.85 17.10 18.87
C PRO A 78 -2.07 16.69 17.41
N ARG A 79 -2.64 17.62 16.64
CA ARG A 79 -2.80 17.42 15.19
C ARG A 79 -1.47 17.63 14.51
N ILE A 80 -1.02 16.63 13.75
CA ILE A 80 0.20 16.74 12.96
C ILE A 80 -0.19 17.08 11.52
N GLU A 81 0.38 18.16 10.99
CA GLU A 81 0.30 18.49 9.58
C GLU A 81 1.28 17.63 8.81
N TYR A 82 0.77 16.59 8.13
CA TYR A 82 1.54 15.78 7.20
C TYR A 82 1.97 16.58 5.98
N THR A 83 3.09 16.21 5.36
CA THR A 83 3.52 16.84 4.10
C THR A 83 2.54 16.50 2.97
N GLU A 84 2.44 17.36 1.97
CA GLU A 84 1.55 17.13 0.83
C GLU A 84 1.85 15.79 0.13
N GLN A 85 3.13 15.41 0.03
CA GLN A 85 3.55 14.13 -0.54
C GLN A 85 3.07 12.93 0.29
N GLU A 86 3.18 12.98 1.62
CA GLU A 86 2.69 11.92 2.52
C GLU A 86 1.16 11.81 2.43
N VAL A 87 0.47 12.93 2.46
CA VAL A 87 -1.00 13.00 2.34
C VAL A 87 -1.46 12.44 1.01
N ASN A 88 -0.83 12.82 -0.11
CA ASN A 88 -1.19 12.34 -1.44
C ASN A 88 -0.93 10.84 -1.56
N THR A 89 0.23 10.36 -1.09
CA THR A 89 0.57 8.93 -1.14
C THR A 89 -0.44 8.09 -0.35
N TRP A 90 -0.77 8.50 0.88
CA TRP A 90 -1.74 7.79 1.70
C TRP A 90 -3.15 7.87 1.12
N ARG A 91 -3.57 9.04 0.65
CA ARG A 91 -4.89 9.26 0.04
C ARG A 91 -5.10 8.34 -1.15
N THR A 92 -4.13 8.24 -2.05
CA THR A 92 -4.24 7.43 -3.27
C THR A 92 -4.46 5.95 -2.96
N VAL A 93 -3.67 5.37 -2.05
CA VAL A 93 -3.80 3.95 -1.67
C VAL A 93 -5.07 3.72 -0.84
N TYR A 94 -5.38 4.63 0.08
CA TYR A 94 -6.55 4.52 0.94
C TYR A 94 -7.86 4.65 0.14
N ASN A 95 -7.91 5.49 -0.89
CA ASN A 95 -9.06 5.57 -1.79
C ASN A 95 -9.32 4.25 -2.51
N LEU A 96 -8.26 3.55 -2.95
CA LEU A 96 -8.40 2.21 -3.53
C LEU A 96 -8.94 1.20 -2.52
N TYR A 97 -8.43 1.23 -1.29
CA TYR A 97 -8.96 0.41 -0.20
C TYR A 97 -10.45 0.72 0.05
N TRP A 98 -10.80 2.00 0.18
CA TRP A 98 -12.16 2.46 0.47
C TRP A 98 -13.17 1.97 -0.57
N PHE A 99 -12.89 2.20 -1.86
CA PHE A 99 -13.81 1.82 -2.93
C PHE A 99 -13.78 0.33 -3.31
N THR A 100 -12.91 -0.47 -2.68
CA THR A 100 -12.86 -1.92 -2.90
C THR A 100 -13.21 -2.69 -1.63
N ILE A 101 -12.32 -2.70 -0.65
CA ILE A 101 -12.47 -3.49 0.58
C ILE A 101 -13.59 -2.94 1.47
N GLU A 102 -13.78 -1.63 1.53
CA GLU A 102 -14.79 -1.03 2.41
C GLU A 102 -16.17 -0.93 1.73
N PHE A 103 -16.22 -0.41 0.51
CA PHE A 103 -17.47 -0.12 -0.23
C PHE A 103 -17.51 -0.74 -1.64
N GLY A 104 -16.79 -1.83 -1.89
CA GLY A 104 -16.75 -2.47 -3.20
C GLY A 104 -17.99 -3.27 -3.56
N ILE A 105 -18.33 -3.23 -4.86
CA ILE A 105 -19.33 -4.09 -5.50
C ILE A 105 -18.68 -4.89 -6.64
N CYS A 106 -19.19 -6.09 -6.90
CA CYS A 106 -18.70 -6.97 -7.96
C CYS A 106 -19.84 -7.49 -8.84
N LEU A 107 -19.47 -7.96 -10.02
CA LEU A 107 -20.36 -8.67 -10.92
C LEU A 107 -20.26 -10.17 -10.65
N GLN A 108 -21.39 -10.82 -10.43
CA GLN A 108 -21.46 -12.27 -10.28
C GLN A 108 -22.67 -12.80 -11.05
N ASN A 109 -22.44 -13.67 -12.02
CA ASN A 109 -23.48 -14.24 -12.89
C ASN A 109 -24.38 -13.19 -13.57
N GLY A 110 -23.81 -12.05 -13.95
CA GLY A 110 -24.54 -10.93 -14.56
C GLY A 110 -25.26 -10.02 -13.56
N GLU A 111 -25.23 -10.31 -12.26
CA GLU A 111 -25.84 -9.50 -11.21
C GLU A 111 -24.82 -8.72 -10.40
N ARG A 112 -25.19 -7.50 -9.96
CA ARG A 112 -24.42 -6.70 -9.02
C ARG A 112 -24.54 -7.29 -7.60
N LYS A 113 -23.42 -7.51 -6.93
CA LYS A 113 -23.35 -7.97 -5.53
C LYS A 113 -22.39 -7.08 -4.74
N ALA A 114 -22.69 -6.84 -3.47
CA ALA A 114 -21.79 -6.13 -2.57
C ALA A 114 -20.79 -7.12 -1.95
N TYR A 115 -19.54 -6.68 -1.79
CA TYR A 115 -18.52 -7.42 -1.04
C TYR A 115 -17.78 -6.54 -0.02
N GLY A 116 -17.91 -5.20 -0.12
CA GLY A 116 -17.28 -4.28 0.80
C GLY A 116 -17.76 -4.45 2.25
N ALA A 117 -16.84 -4.39 3.21
CA ALA A 117 -17.12 -4.59 4.63
C ALA A 117 -18.13 -3.57 5.19
N GLY A 118 -18.03 -2.30 4.78
CA GLY A 118 -18.97 -1.24 5.16
C GLY A 118 -20.37 -1.50 4.63
N LEU A 119 -20.49 -1.98 3.38
CA LEU A 119 -21.79 -2.36 2.80
C LEU A 119 -22.39 -3.57 3.52
N LEU A 120 -21.61 -4.62 3.77
CA LEU A 120 -22.11 -5.84 4.40
C LEU A 120 -22.49 -5.66 5.87
N SER A 121 -21.99 -4.61 6.54
CA SER A 121 -22.32 -4.27 7.92
C SER A 121 -23.41 -3.20 8.05
N SER A 122 -23.80 -2.53 6.96
CA SER A 122 -24.82 -1.49 6.94
C SER A 122 -26.01 -1.90 6.10
N PHE A 123 -27.11 -2.33 6.75
CA PHE A 123 -28.32 -2.75 6.05
C PHE A 123 -28.86 -1.69 5.07
N GLY A 124 -28.93 -0.43 5.51
CA GLY A 124 -29.45 0.67 4.70
C GLY A 124 -28.57 0.97 3.48
N GLU A 125 -27.25 0.95 3.66
CA GLU A 125 -26.33 1.24 2.57
C GLU A 125 -26.16 0.05 1.62
N LEU A 126 -26.28 -1.17 2.11
CA LEU A 126 -26.34 -2.38 1.28
C LEU A 126 -27.47 -2.28 0.25
N GLN A 127 -28.69 -1.98 0.71
CA GLN A 127 -29.84 -1.80 -0.19
C GLN A 127 -29.66 -0.63 -1.14
N TYR A 128 -29.10 0.49 -0.66
CA TYR A 128 -28.82 1.66 -1.48
C TYR A 128 -27.81 1.36 -2.59
N SER A 129 -26.70 0.69 -2.27
CA SER A 129 -25.59 0.39 -3.20
C SER A 129 -26.00 -0.49 -4.40
N LEU A 130 -27.03 -1.32 -4.23
CA LEU A 130 -27.56 -2.23 -5.26
C LEU A 130 -28.79 -1.67 -5.97
N SER A 131 -29.26 -0.48 -5.59
CA SER A 131 -30.35 0.21 -6.26
C SER A 131 -29.89 0.96 -7.52
N ASP A 132 -30.81 1.64 -8.19
CA ASP A 132 -30.50 2.51 -9.33
C ASP A 132 -30.20 3.97 -8.91
N LYS A 133 -30.12 4.24 -7.60
CA LYS A 133 -29.84 5.58 -7.07
C LYS A 133 -28.37 6.00 -7.19
N PRO A 134 -27.38 5.19 -6.77
CA PRO A 134 -25.99 5.62 -6.85
C PRO A 134 -25.43 5.46 -8.27
N ALA A 135 -24.42 6.27 -8.58
CA ALA A 135 -23.63 6.07 -9.80
C ALA A 135 -22.78 4.79 -9.68
N VAL A 136 -22.69 4.02 -10.74
CA VAL A 136 -21.82 2.84 -10.81
C VAL A 136 -20.89 2.99 -12.00
N ALA A 137 -19.58 2.85 -11.77
CA ALA A 137 -18.57 2.87 -12.82
C ALA A 137 -17.71 1.59 -12.77
N PRO A 138 -17.10 1.16 -13.87
CA PRO A 138 -16.12 0.07 -13.84
C PRO A 138 -14.95 0.41 -12.91
N PHE A 139 -14.46 -0.57 -12.16
CA PHE A 139 -13.26 -0.41 -11.35
C PHE A 139 -12.04 -0.15 -12.24
N ASP A 140 -11.45 1.02 -12.06
CA ASP A 140 -10.20 1.46 -12.66
C ASP A 140 -9.35 2.11 -11.56
N PRO A 141 -8.20 1.54 -11.18
CA PRO A 141 -7.36 2.10 -10.13
C PRO A 141 -6.87 3.53 -10.38
N HIS A 142 -6.64 3.94 -11.64
CA HIS A 142 -6.19 5.30 -11.92
C HIS A 142 -7.26 6.33 -11.56
N VAL A 143 -8.53 6.05 -11.89
CA VAL A 143 -9.67 6.91 -11.55
C VAL A 143 -10.05 6.78 -10.08
N THR A 144 -10.11 5.56 -9.57
CA THR A 144 -10.58 5.26 -8.22
C THR A 144 -9.66 5.87 -7.16
N SER A 145 -8.35 5.84 -7.40
CA SER A 145 -7.36 6.37 -6.46
C SER A 145 -7.42 7.89 -6.24
N THR A 146 -8.04 8.64 -7.15
CA THR A 146 -8.21 10.10 -7.04
C THR A 146 -9.66 10.52 -6.84
N THR A 147 -10.59 9.57 -6.73
CA THR A 147 -12.02 9.88 -6.54
C THR A 147 -12.26 10.31 -5.09
N GLU A 148 -12.91 11.45 -4.89
CA GLU A 148 -13.34 11.93 -3.58
C GLU A 148 -14.65 11.25 -3.14
N TYR A 149 -14.84 11.15 -1.83
CA TYR A 149 -16.05 10.58 -1.23
C TYR A 149 -16.45 11.26 0.08
N PRO A 150 -17.75 11.29 0.39
CA PRO A 150 -18.23 11.66 1.73
C PRO A 150 -17.99 10.50 2.72
N ILE A 151 -17.61 10.84 3.95
CA ILE A 151 -17.40 9.86 5.03
C ILE A 151 -18.68 9.63 5.86
N THR A 152 -19.58 10.61 5.89
CA THR A 152 -20.77 10.62 6.77
C THR A 152 -22.08 10.30 6.06
N GLU A 153 -22.05 10.13 4.73
CA GLU A 153 -23.22 9.91 3.89
C GLU A 153 -23.03 8.66 3.04
N TYR A 154 -24.12 8.13 2.48
CA TYR A 154 -24.03 7.02 1.54
C TYR A 154 -23.21 7.40 0.32
N GLN A 155 -22.40 6.46 -0.17
CA GLN A 155 -21.47 6.76 -1.25
C GLN A 155 -22.23 7.11 -2.55
N PRO A 156 -22.01 8.30 -3.14
CA PRO A 156 -22.73 8.69 -4.35
C PRO A 156 -22.28 7.87 -5.58
N LYS A 157 -21.12 7.21 -5.48
CA LYS A 157 -20.52 6.42 -6.55
C LYS A 157 -19.87 5.15 -5.99
N TYR A 158 -20.14 4.03 -6.65
CA TYR A 158 -19.49 2.74 -6.40
C TYR A 158 -18.71 2.27 -7.64
N PHE A 159 -17.65 1.47 -7.40
CA PHE A 159 -16.84 0.90 -8.47
C PHE A 159 -17.08 -0.61 -8.59
N LEU A 160 -17.48 -1.02 -9.79
CA LEU A 160 -17.82 -2.39 -10.13
C LEU A 160 -16.59 -3.17 -10.57
N ALA A 161 -16.22 -4.18 -9.78
CA ALA A 161 -15.22 -5.17 -10.17
C ALA A 161 -15.86 -6.31 -10.96
N ASP A 162 -15.34 -6.62 -12.16
CA ASP A 162 -15.83 -7.76 -12.96
C ASP A 162 -15.62 -9.10 -12.24
N SER A 163 -14.51 -9.20 -11.52
CA SER A 163 -14.16 -10.31 -10.62
C SER A 163 -13.01 -9.89 -9.71
N PHE A 164 -12.76 -10.63 -8.64
CA PHE A 164 -11.57 -10.39 -7.80
C PHE A 164 -10.26 -10.59 -8.57
N ALA A 165 -10.24 -11.49 -9.56
CA ALA A 165 -9.08 -11.68 -10.43
C ALA A 165 -8.83 -10.44 -11.30
N SER A 166 -9.88 -9.88 -11.93
CA SER A 166 -9.80 -8.64 -12.71
C SER A 166 -9.33 -7.47 -11.84
N ALA A 167 -9.92 -7.31 -10.65
CA ALA A 167 -9.53 -6.25 -9.71
C ALA A 167 -8.06 -6.37 -9.26
N LYS A 168 -7.62 -7.59 -8.89
CA LYS A 168 -6.22 -7.87 -8.54
C LYS A 168 -5.27 -7.51 -9.68
N ASN A 169 -5.57 -7.94 -10.91
CA ASN A 169 -4.72 -7.68 -12.07
C ASN A 169 -4.62 -6.18 -12.36
N LYS A 170 -5.75 -5.46 -12.33
CA LYS A 170 -5.78 -4.00 -12.49
C LYS A 170 -4.95 -3.31 -11.41
N LEU A 171 -5.09 -3.72 -10.14
CA LEU A 171 -4.33 -3.15 -9.03
C LEU A 171 -2.83 -3.44 -9.16
N GLN A 172 -2.43 -4.62 -9.62
CA GLN A 172 -1.03 -4.96 -9.87
C GLN A 172 -0.44 -4.12 -11.01
N ALA A 173 -1.17 -3.94 -12.11
CA ALA A 173 -0.76 -3.08 -13.22
C ALA A 173 -0.58 -1.63 -12.75
N TRP A 174 -1.55 -1.10 -12.00
CA TRP A 174 -1.46 0.23 -11.40
C TRP A 174 -0.29 0.36 -10.43
N ALA A 175 -0.09 -0.60 -9.52
CA ALA A 175 1.01 -0.59 -8.56
C ALA A 175 2.39 -0.62 -9.23
N SER A 176 2.48 -1.15 -10.46
CA SER A 176 3.70 -1.14 -11.27
C SER A 176 4.05 0.25 -11.81
N THR A 177 3.09 1.19 -11.82
CA THR A 177 3.31 2.60 -12.19
C THR A 177 3.83 3.46 -11.04
N ILE A 178 3.77 2.95 -9.79
CA ILE A 178 4.29 3.67 -8.62
C ILE A 178 5.81 3.80 -8.76
N PRO A 179 6.37 5.01 -8.68
CA PRO A 179 7.81 5.21 -8.81
C PRO A 179 8.54 4.57 -7.62
N ARG A 180 9.22 3.45 -7.87
CA ARG A 180 10.08 2.76 -6.91
C ARG A 180 11.25 2.09 -7.63
N SER A 181 12.43 2.12 -7.01
CA SER A 181 13.67 1.53 -7.55
C SER A 181 13.77 0.02 -7.35
N PHE A 182 12.80 -0.60 -6.67
CA PHE A 182 12.80 -2.01 -6.32
C PHE A 182 11.40 -2.61 -6.46
N GLN A 183 11.32 -3.93 -6.59
CA GLN A 183 10.07 -4.67 -6.47
C GLN A 183 10.02 -5.43 -5.13
N VAL A 184 8.82 -5.79 -4.71
CA VAL A 184 8.62 -6.57 -3.47
C VAL A 184 7.85 -7.84 -3.75
N ARG A 185 8.20 -8.91 -3.04
CA ARG A 185 7.49 -10.19 -3.05
C ARG A 185 7.25 -10.64 -1.62
N TYR A 186 6.05 -11.13 -1.34
CA TYR A 186 5.79 -11.81 -0.08
C TYR A 186 6.21 -13.28 -0.18
N ASN A 187 7.06 -13.73 0.74
CA ASN A 187 7.43 -15.12 0.91
C ASN A 187 6.55 -15.71 2.03
N ALA A 188 5.62 -16.59 1.66
CA ALA A 188 4.66 -17.18 2.59
C ALA A 188 5.30 -18.16 3.59
N TYR A 189 6.38 -18.85 3.20
CA TYR A 189 7.08 -19.80 4.07
C TYR A 189 7.81 -19.11 5.22
N THR A 190 8.46 -17.99 4.93
CA THR A 190 9.22 -17.24 5.93
C THR A 190 8.45 -16.07 6.53
N GLN A 191 7.28 -15.75 5.97
CA GLN A 191 6.46 -14.58 6.31
C GLN A 191 7.26 -13.28 6.22
N ARG A 192 7.98 -13.12 5.11
CA ARG A 192 8.87 -11.98 4.85
C ARG A 192 8.54 -11.26 3.55
N ILE A 193 8.83 -9.96 3.54
CA ILE A 193 8.88 -9.16 2.33
C ILE A 193 10.31 -9.20 1.79
N GLU A 194 10.45 -9.88 0.65
CA GLU A 194 11.66 -9.92 -0.14
C GLU A 194 11.71 -8.68 -1.02
N VAL A 195 12.84 -7.98 -0.97
CA VAL A 195 13.11 -6.81 -1.80
C VAL A 195 13.94 -7.31 -2.98
N LEU A 196 13.42 -7.08 -4.18
CA LEU A 196 14.00 -7.52 -5.45
C LEU A 196 14.72 -6.32 -6.07
N ASP A 197 15.89 -6.01 -5.52
CA ASP A 197 16.78 -4.90 -5.88
C ASP A 197 18.15 -5.39 -6.40
N ARG A 198 18.49 -6.66 -6.16
CA ARG A 198 19.79 -7.28 -6.50
C ARG A 198 19.63 -8.47 -7.44
N VAL A 199 20.59 -8.63 -8.34
CA VAL A 199 20.64 -9.77 -9.29
C VAL A 199 20.61 -11.12 -8.57
N SER A 200 21.27 -11.23 -7.41
CA SER A 200 21.27 -12.47 -6.61
C SER A 200 19.88 -12.87 -6.15
N GLU A 201 19.05 -11.91 -5.75
CA GLU A 201 17.68 -12.13 -5.29
C GLU A 201 16.78 -12.53 -6.46
N LEU A 202 16.92 -11.86 -7.60
CA LEU A 202 16.23 -12.21 -8.84
C LEU A 202 16.58 -13.64 -9.30
N GLN A 203 17.86 -14.01 -9.25
CA GLN A 203 18.31 -15.35 -9.59
C GLN A 203 17.77 -16.41 -8.62
N ARG A 204 17.65 -16.10 -7.31
CA ARG A 204 17.01 -16.99 -6.33
C ARG A 204 15.55 -17.22 -6.70
N MET A 205 14.81 -16.15 -6.99
CA MET A 205 13.40 -16.24 -7.41
C MET A 205 13.21 -17.06 -8.68
N VAL A 206 14.08 -16.89 -9.69
CA VAL A 206 14.04 -17.70 -10.93
C VAL A 206 14.24 -19.18 -10.63
N ARG A 207 15.18 -19.54 -9.74
CA ARG A 207 15.41 -20.94 -9.34
C ARG A 207 14.21 -21.54 -8.63
N GLU A 208 13.56 -20.79 -7.74
CA GLU A 208 12.36 -21.23 -7.03
C GLU A 208 11.21 -21.52 -8.00
N ILE A 209 10.90 -20.56 -8.90
CA ILE A 209 9.86 -20.74 -9.93
C ILE A 209 10.17 -21.93 -10.83
N LYS A 210 11.44 -22.12 -11.22
CA LYS A 210 11.85 -23.28 -12.01
C LYS A 210 11.57 -24.60 -11.28
N SER A 211 11.81 -24.67 -9.97
CA SER A 211 11.50 -25.85 -9.17
C SER A 211 10.00 -26.15 -9.11
N GLU A 212 9.16 -25.11 -9.02
CA GLU A 212 7.70 -25.25 -9.07
C GLU A 212 7.23 -25.75 -10.44
N ILE A 213 7.80 -25.22 -11.54
CA ILE A 213 7.50 -25.68 -12.90
C ILE A 213 7.85 -27.16 -13.08
N ILE A 214 9.03 -27.60 -12.61
CA ILE A 214 9.44 -29.02 -12.68
C ILE A 214 8.45 -29.91 -11.91
N THR A 215 8.00 -29.44 -10.74
CA THR A 215 7.00 -30.18 -9.94
C THR A 215 5.67 -30.30 -10.68
N LEU A 216 5.25 -29.22 -11.37
CA LEU A 216 4.04 -29.21 -12.19
C LEU A 216 4.16 -30.15 -13.40
N GLU A 217 5.29 -30.16 -14.09
CA GLU A 217 5.57 -31.06 -15.22
C GLU A 217 5.50 -32.54 -14.81
N ASP A 218 6.09 -32.91 -13.67
CA ASP A 218 6.00 -34.26 -13.11
C ASP A 218 4.55 -34.66 -12.75
N ALA A 219 3.80 -33.74 -12.14
CA ALA A 219 2.39 -33.96 -11.84
C ALA A 219 1.56 -34.17 -13.12
N LEU A 220 1.79 -33.37 -14.17
CA LEU A 220 1.11 -33.51 -15.46
C LEU A 220 1.41 -34.87 -16.08
N GLY A 221 2.65 -35.35 -16.04
CA GLY A 221 3.03 -36.67 -16.54
C GLY A 221 2.31 -37.83 -15.82
N LYS A 222 1.96 -37.65 -14.54
CA LYS A 222 1.24 -38.66 -13.74
C LYS A 222 -0.27 -38.65 -13.96
N VAL A 223 -0.86 -37.49 -14.25
CA VAL A 223 -2.31 -37.34 -14.47
C VAL A 223 -2.70 -37.62 -15.93
N ALA A 224 -1.77 -37.44 -16.88
CA ALA A 224 -2.01 -37.68 -18.30
C ALA A 224 -2.01 -39.18 -18.71
N VAL A 225 -2.38 -40.08 -17.78
CA VAL A 225 -2.55 -41.53 -18.01
C VAL A 225 -4.03 -41.88 -18.08
#